data_AF-A0A9F7QXP1-F1
#
_entry.id   AF-A0A9F7QXP1-F1
#
_cell.length_a   1.000
_cell.length_b   1.000
_cell.length_c   1.000
_cell.angle_alpha   90.00
_cell.angle_beta   90.00
_cell.angle_gamma   90.00
#
_symmetry.space_group_name_H-M   'P 1'
#
loop_
_entity.id
_entity.type
_entity.pdbx_description
1 polymer ?
#
loop_
_entity_poly.entity_id
_entity_poly.type
_entity_poly.pdbx_seq_one_letter_code
_entity_poly.pdbx_strand_id
1 'polypeptide(L)'
;MEEMRYAEVAEMLHRNLTLLWKKSTELSRELQKYQRQTEDQINKIHQFEVDIDIKVRACKGSCKQTFDHVPDHETFRSMRDKIATFDLTSPKQQKTFTLDKKLELQPVVQPHDSLAYGKLPFAHSELLTKMEDIEQNQVVMDELQQHTWNSDGEWET
;
A
#
# COMPACT_ATOMS: atom_id res chain seq x y z
N MET A 1 14.75 -9.94 -29.13
CA MET A 1 15.46 -10.33 -27.88
C MET A 1 15.32 -9.26 -26.79
N GLU A 2 15.33 -7.96 -27.13
CA GLU A 2 15.19 -6.86 -26.14
C GLU A 2 13.78 -6.79 -25.49
N GLU A 3 12.72 -7.04 -26.25
CA GLU A 3 11.33 -7.04 -25.74
C GLU A 3 11.09 -8.05 -24.61
N MET A 4 11.68 -9.26 -24.71
CA MET A 4 11.56 -10.28 -23.65
C MET A 4 12.27 -9.86 -22.35
N ARG A 5 13.39 -9.14 -22.46
CA ARG A 5 14.08 -8.57 -21.28
C ARG A 5 13.25 -7.48 -20.60
N TYR A 6 12.51 -6.69 -21.37
CA TYR A 6 11.63 -5.66 -20.81
C TYR A 6 10.48 -6.28 -20.02
N ALA A 7 9.84 -7.31 -20.56
CA ALA A 7 8.76 -8.03 -19.88
C ALA A 7 9.20 -8.68 -18.56
N GLU A 8 10.37 -9.31 -18.54
CA GLU A 8 10.93 -9.93 -17.32
C GLU A 8 11.25 -8.89 -16.23
N VAL A 9 11.84 -7.75 -16.61
CA VAL A 9 12.14 -6.65 -15.68
C VAL A 9 10.85 -6.02 -15.15
N ALA A 10 9.85 -5.83 -16.00
CA ALA A 10 8.55 -5.30 -15.61
C ALA A 10 7.83 -6.24 -14.60
N GLU A 11 7.88 -7.54 -14.82
CA GLU A 11 7.30 -8.53 -13.91
C GLU A 11 8.02 -8.54 -12.54
N MET A 12 9.36 -8.51 -12.55
CA MET A 12 10.15 -8.47 -11.32
C MET A 12 9.86 -7.20 -10.51
N LEU A 13 9.80 -6.05 -11.18
CA LEU A 13 9.45 -4.77 -10.56
C LEU A 13 8.05 -4.83 -9.93
N HIS A 14 7.09 -5.40 -10.66
CA HIS A 14 5.73 -5.57 -10.17
C HIS A 14 5.69 -6.41 -8.88
N ARG A 15 6.32 -7.60 -8.89
CA ARG A 15 6.38 -8.47 -7.70
C ARG A 15 7.00 -7.76 -6.49
N ASN A 16 8.11 -7.05 -6.71
CA ASN A 16 8.81 -6.33 -5.64
C ASN A 16 7.97 -5.19 -5.07
N LEU A 17 7.30 -4.42 -5.92
CA LEU A 17 6.47 -3.30 -5.50
C LEU A 17 5.23 -3.79 -4.74
N THR A 18 4.57 -4.86 -5.20
CA THR A 18 3.45 -5.48 -4.50
C THR A 18 3.85 -5.99 -3.12
N LEU A 19 5.01 -6.64 -3.00
CA LEU A 19 5.53 -7.11 -1.72
C LEU A 19 5.87 -5.95 -0.77
N LEU A 20 6.48 -4.87 -1.29
CA LEU A 20 6.78 -3.68 -0.51
C LEU A 20 5.51 -2.99 -0.01
N TRP A 21 4.49 -2.88 -0.86
CA TRP A 21 3.19 -2.35 -0.50
C TRP A 21 2.54 -3.14 0.62
N LYS A 22 2.49 -4.48 0.52
CA LYS A 22 1.94 -5.34 1.57
C LYS A 22 2.65 -5.13 2.91
N LYS A 23 3.98 -5.06 2.91
CA LYS A 23 4.76 -4.80 4.13
C LYS A 23 4.51 -3.39 4.68
N SER A 24 4.42 -2.39 3.81
CA SER A 24 4.17 -1.00 4.20
C SER A 24 2.79 -0.83 4.83
N THR A 25 1.75 -1.48 4.30
CA THR A 25 0.40 -1.41 4.85
C THR A 25 0.28 -2.13 6.18
N GLU A 26 0.92 -3.30 6.31
CA GLU A 26 1.01 -4.04 7.56
C GLU A 26 1.71 -3.22 8.65
N LEU A 27 2.88 -2.65 8.35
CA LEU A 27 3.63 -1.82 9.29
C LEU A 27 2.86 -0.55 9.68
N SER A 28 2.18 0.08 8.72
CA SER A 28 1.33 1.23 9.00
C SER A 28 0.19 0.89 9.96
N ARG A 29 -0.41 -0.30 9.83
CA ARG A 29 -1.47 -0.77 10.74
C ARG A 29 -0.92 -1.04 12.14
N GLU A 30 0.27 -1.61 12.25
CA GLU A 30 0.94 -1.83 13.53
C GLU A 30 1.26 -0.50 14.23
N LEU A 31 1.80 0.48 13.50
CA LEU A 31 2.08 1.82 14.04
C LEU A 31 0.82 2.49 14.58
N GLN A 32 -0.30 2.42 13.86
CA GLN A 32 -1.59 2.94 14.34
C GLN A 32 -2.07 2.25 15.62
N LYS A 33 -1.87 0.92 15.72
CA LYS A 33 -2.18 0.19 16.95
C LYS A 33 -1.33 0.68 18.12
N TYR A 34 -0.03 0.82 17.92
CA TYR A 34 0.88 1.31 18.97
C TYR A 34 0.58 2.75 19.38
N GLN A 35 0.20 3.61 18.44
CA GLN A 35 -0.21 4.98 18.71
C GLN A 35 -1.42 5.02 19.66
N ARG A 36 -2.49 4.28 19.34
CA ARG A 36 -3.69 4.19 20.19
C ARG A 36 -3.37 3.61 21.58
N GLN A 37 -2.53 2.58 21.64
CA GLN A 37 -2.09 2.00 22.91
C GLN A 37 -1.29 2.98 23.75
N THR A 38 -0.46 3.81 23.12
CA THR A 38 0.35 4.82 23.82
C THR A 38 -0.51 5.97 24.32
N GLU A 39 -1.50 6.40 23.54
CA GLU A 39 -2.49 7.40 23.94
C GLU A 39 -3.29 6.95 25.18
N ASP A 40 -3.81 5.72 25.15
CA ASP A 40 -4.52 5.13 26.29
C ASP A 40 -3.62 5.02 27.53
N GLN A 41 -2.36 4.61 27.35
CA GLN A 41 -1.38 4.55 28.43
C GLN A 41 -1.13 5.93 29.06
N ILE A 42 -0.92 6.97 28.25
CA ILE A 42 -0.72 8.33 28.76
C ILE A 42 -1.94 8.81 29.55
N ASN A 43 -3.14 8.52 29.09
CA ASN A 43 -4.37 8.87 29.81
C ASN A 43 -4.46 8.15 31.16
N LYS A 44 -4.16 6.84 31.19
CA LYS A 44 -4.15 6.05 32.43
C LYS A 44 -3.09 6.53 33.41
N ILE A 45 -1.88 6.82 32.93
CA ILE A 45 -0.79 7.33 33.78
C ILE A 45 -1.17 8.70 34.32
N HIS A 46 -1.76 9.58 33.51
CA HIS A 46 -2.19 10.90 33.98
C HIS A 46 -3.26 10.81 35.07
N GLN A 47 -4.25 9.91 34.91
CA GLN A 47 -5.25 9.65 35.96
C GLN A 47 -4.62 9.09 37.23
N PHE A 48 -3.67 8.17 37.09
CA PHE A 48 -2.97 7.56 38.22
C PHE A 48 -2.09 8.58 38.97
N GLU A 49 -1.44 9.49 38.26
CA GLU A 49 -0.67 10.59 38.86
C GLU A 49 -1.56 11.46 39.76
N VAL A 50 -2.73 11.84 39.27
CA VAL A 50 -3.69 12.64 40.04
C VAL A 50 -4.24 11.85 41.24
N ASP A 51 -4.52 10.56 41.07
CA ASP A 51 -4.95 9.69 42.17
C ASP A 51 -3.87 9.55 43.25
N ILE A 52 -2.60 9.38 42.86
CA ILE A 52 -1.47 9.37 43.78
C ILE A 52 -1.38 10.69 44.54
N ASP A 53 -1.46 11.82 43.86
CA ASP A 53 -1.44 13.14 44.50
C ASP A 53 -2.51 13.29 45.58
N ILE A 54 -3.76 12.87 45.27
CA ILE A 54 -4.86 12.88 46.24
C ILE A 54 -4.53 11.98 47.44
N LYS A 55 -4.04 10.76 47.19
CA LYS A 55 -3.70 9.79 48.23
C LYS A 55 -2.56 10.26 49.13
N VAL A 56 -1.52 10.83 48.55
CA VAL A 56 -0.38 11.41 49.28
C VAL A 56 -0.84 12.60 50.11
N ARG A 57 -1.70 13.48 49.57
CA ARG A 57 -2.25 14.62 50.30
C ARG A 57 -3.13 14.17 51.48
N ALA A 58 -3.91 13.11 51.32
CA ALA A 58 -4.76 12.56 52.38
C ALA A 58 -3.94 12.08 53.60
N CYS A 59 -2.71 11.59 53.39
CA CYS A 59 -1.81 11.18 54.47
C CYS A 59 -1.37 12.33 55.38
N LYS A 60 -1.55 13.60 55.00
CA LYS A 60 -1.12 14.77 55.79
C LYS A 60 -1.72 14.83 57.20
N GLY A 61 -2.91 14.25 57.39
CA GLY A 61 -3.58 14.17 58.69
C GLY A 61 -3.32 12.88 59.48
N SER A 62 -2.62 11.90 58.91
CA SER A 62 -2.46 10.56 59.51
C SER A 62 -0.99 10.13 59.66
N CYS A 63 -0.08 10.73 58.90
CA CYS A 63 1.33 10.36 58.88
C CYS A 63 2.20 11.39 59.60
N LYS A 64 3.28 10.92 60.25
CA LYS A 64 4.26 11.77 60.94
C LYS A 64 5.04 12.70 59.98
N GLN A 65 5.27 12.24 58.76
CA GLN A 65 5.94 12.97 57.69
C GLN A 65 5.05 12.98 56.46
N THR A 66 5.13 14.08 55.71
CA THR A 66 4.25 14.36 54.57
C THR A 66 5.10 14.73 53.37
N PHE A 67 4.61 14.42 52.17
CA PHE A 67 5.30 14.72 50.91
C PHE A 67 4.41 15.64 50.08
N ASP A 68 4.93 16.79 49.68
CA ASP A 68 4.21 17.70 48.79
C ASP A 68 4.50 17.28 47.34
N HIS A 69 3.62 16.45 46.79
CA HIS A 69 3.60 16.07 45.39
C HIS A 69 2.72 17.03 44.60
N VAL A 70 3.09 17.34 43.35
CA VAL A 70 2.31 18.16 42.43
C VAL A 70 2.32 17.49 41.06
N PRO A 71 1.16 17.10 40.51
CA PRO A 71 1.06 16.52 39.18
C PRO A 71 1.50 17.50 38.09
N ASP A 72 2.34 17.05 37.16
CA ASP A 72 2.76 17.85 36.00
C ASP A 72 1.77 17.71 34.82
N HIS A 73 0.69 18.46 34.89
CA HIS A 73 -0.35 18.47 33.86
C HIS A 73 0.13 18.94 32.48
N GLU A 74 1.13 19.82 32.42
CA GLU A 74 1.59 20.43 31.17
C GLU A 74 2.41 19.43 30.37
N THR A 75 3.26 18.64 31.03
CA THR A 75 4.00 17.56 30.37
C THR A 75 3.06 16.49 29.82
N PHE A 76 2.02 16.09 30.55
CA PHE A 76 0.99 15.16 30.03
C PHE A 76 0.22 15.74 28.84
N ARG A 77 -0.09 17.04 28.84
CA ARG A 77 -0.70 17.72 27.68
C ARG A 77 0.23 17.69 26.48
N SER A 78 1.50 18.08 26.65
CA SER A 78 2.50 18.06 25.57
C SER A 78 2.67 16.65 24.97
N MET A 79 2.66 15.60 25.80
CA MET A 79 2.73 14.22 25.31
C MET A 79 1.51 13.83 24.47
N ARG A 80 0.28 14.20 24.88
CA ARG A 80 -0.92 13.97 24.05
C ARG A 80 -0.85 14.71 22.73
N ASP A 81 -0.47 15.99 22.75
CA ASP A 81 -0.41 16.81 21.54
C ASP A 81 0.57 16.20 20.52
N LYS A 82 1.73 15.73 20.99
CA LYS A 82 2.71 15.03 20.14
C LYS A 82 2.13 13.76 19.51
N ILE A 83 1.37 12.97 20.26
CA ILE A 83 0.73 11.74 19.74
C ILE A 83 -0.39 12.07 18.76
N ALA A 84 -1.16 13.13 19.01
CA ALA A 84 -2.19 13.59 18.09
C ALA A 84 -1.57 14.07 16.76
N THR A 85 -0.42 14.73 16.79
CA THR A 85 0.31 15.12 15.57
C THR A 85 0.92 13.93 14.81
N PHE A 86 1.16 12.80 15.48
CA PHE A 86 1.68 11.59 14.85
C PHE A 86 0.66 10.95 13.87
N ASP A 87 -0.63 11.30 13.98
CA ASP A 87 -1.72 10.73 13.16
C ASP A 87 -1.78 11.28 11.71
N LEU A 88 -0.77 12.05 11.29
CA LEU A 88 -0.77 12.75 9.99
C LEU A 88 -0.35 11.88 8.79
N THR A 89 0.14 10.66 9.00
CA THR A 89 0.32 9.67 7.91
C THR A 89 -0.89 8.77 7.79
N SER A 90 -2.06 9.36 7.68
CA SER A 90 -3.26 8.64 7.28
C SER A 90 -3.06 8.11 5.85
N PRO A 91 -3.33 6.82 5.56
CA PRO A 91 -3.24 6.23 4.22
C PRO A 91 -4.34 6.74 3.27
N LYS A 92 -4.91 7.93 3.51
CA LYS A 92 -6.06 8.50 2.81
C LYS A 92 -5.86 8.69 1.29
N GLN A 93 -4.65 8.53 0.76
CA GLN A 93 -4.40 8.56 -0.68
C GLN A 93 -3.31 7.61 -1.14
N GLN A 94 -3.07 6.52 -0.41
CA GLN A 94 -2.37 5.41 -1.03
C GLN A 94 -3.39 4.72 -1.94
N LYS A 95 -3.52 5.23 -3.17
CA LYS A 95 -4.15 4.48 -4.28
C LYS A 95 -3.59 3.08 -4.16
N THR A 96 -4.42 2.12 -3.80
CA THR A 96 -4.04 0.71 -3.84
C THR A 96 -3.31 0.51 -5.14
N PHE A 97 -2.17 -0.15 -5.12
CA PHE A 97 -1.49 -0.55 -6.36
C PHE A 97 -2.35 -1.64 -7.00
N THR A 98 -3.54 -1.26 -7.47
CA THR A 98 -4.47 -2.10 -8.20
C THR A 98 -3.91 -2.18 -9.61
N LEU A 99 -3.13 -3.23 -9.84
CA LEU A 99 -2.76 -3.61 -11.18
C LEU A 99 -3.95 -4.40 -11.76
N ASP A 100 -5.03 -3.68 -12.07
CA ASP A 100 -6.22 -4.25 -12.71
C ASP A 100 -5.92 -4.72 -14.14
N LYS A 101 -4.70 -4.45 -14.63
CA LYS A 101 -4.34 -4.55 -16.04
C LYS A 101 -3.03 -5.29 -16.21
N LYS A 102 -3.10 -6.49 -16.76
CA LYS A 102 -1.96 -7.28 -17.22
C LYS A 102 -1.71 -6.92 -18.69
N LEU A 103 -0.46 -6.59 -19.03
CA LEU A 103 -0.04 -6.41 -20.41
C LEU A 103 0.20 -7.80 -21.01
N GLU A 104 -0.68 -8.22 -21.91
CA GLU A 104 -0.54 -9.45 -22.70
C GLU A 104 -0.15 -9.07 -24.14
N LEU A 105 0.84 -9.78 -24.68
CA LEU A 105 1.16 -9.71 -26.10
C LEU A 105 0.30 -10.76 -26.81
N GLN A 106 -0.68 -10.30 -27.58
CA GLN A 106 -1.49 -11.18 -28.43
C GLN A 106 -1.02 -11.06 -29.88
N PRO A 107 -0.86 -12.17 -30.61
CA PRO A 107 -0.64 -12.13 -32.05
C PRO A 107 -1.79 -11.39 -32.74
N VAL A 108 -1.48 -10.39 -33.55
CA VAL A 108 -2.47 -9.77 -34.43
C VAL A 108 -2.78 -10.78 -35.51
N VAL A 109 -4.04 -11.17 -35.64
CA VAL A 109 -4.50 -11.84 -36.86
C VAL A 109 -4.34 -10.84 -37.98
N GLN A 110 -3.25 -10.96 -38.74
CA GLN A 110 -3.05 -10.14 -39.93
C GLN A 110 -4.30 -10.26 -40.80
N PRO A 111 -4.87 -9.14 -41.30
CA PRO A 111 -5.84 -9.23 -42.37
C PRO A 111 -5.17 -10.05 -43.46
N HIS A 112 -5.81 -11.16 -43.86
CA HIS A 112 -5.33 -11.98 -44.96
C HIS A 112 -5.05 -11.02 -46.10
N ASP A 113 -3.76 -10.83 -46.43
CA ASP A 113 -3.38 -9.82 -47.42
C ASP A 113 -4.30 -9.98 -48.60
N SER A 114 -4.86 -8.86 -49.07
CA SER A 114 -5.63 -8.85 -50.31
C SER A 114 -4.83 -9.68 -51.31
N LEU A 115 -5.37 -10.83 -51.71
CA LEU A 115 -4.72 -11.80 -52.61
C LEU A 115 -4.26 -11.15 -53.93
N ALA A 116 -4.65 -9.90 -54.18
CA ALA A 116 -4.20 -9.04 -55.27
C ALA A 116 -2.87 -8.32 -55.01
N TYR A 117 -2.53 -7.96 -53.77
CA TYR A 117 -1.32 -7.20 -53.44
C TYR A 117 -0.05 -8.06 -53.57
N GLY A 118 -0.11 -9.33 -53.14
CA GLY A 118 0.98 -10.31 -53.34
C GLY A 118 1.22 -10.72 -54.79
N LYS A 119 0.34 -10.34 -55.73
CA LYS A 119 0.50 -10.59 -57.18
C LYS A 119 1.23 -9.46 -57.91
N LEU A 120 1.59 -8.38 -57.22
CA LEU A 120 2.26 -7.25 -57.83
C LEU A 120 3.77 -7.57 -57.99
N PRO A 121 4.33 -7.49 -59.21
CA PRO A 121 5.72 -7.91 -59.49
C PRO A 121 6.79 -7.21 -58.66
N PHE A 122 6.50 -6.00 -58.15
CA PHE A 122 7.43 -5.19 -57.38
C PHE A 122 7.48 -5.55 -55.88
N ALA A 123 6.44 -6.23 -55.36
CA ALA A 123 6.38 -6.63 -53.96
C ALA A 123 7.46 -7.67 -53.61
N HIS A 124 7.86 -8.49 -54.60
CA HIS A 124 8.87 -9.56 -54.45
C HIS A 124 10.31 -9.10 -54.72
N SER A 125 10.54 -7.80 -54.90
CA SER A 125 11.93 -7.29 -54.94
C SER A 125 12.56 -7.47 -53.56
N GLU A 126 13.81 -7.99 -53.52
CA GLU A 126 14.53 -8.52 -52.34
C GLU A 126 14.62 -7.60 -51.09
N LEU A 127 14.10 -6.37 -51.17
CA LEU A 127 14.06 -5.39 -50.10
C LEU A 127 12.74 -5.37 -49.31
N LEU A 128 11.62 -5.82 -49.88
CA LEU A 128 10.30 -5.79 -49.21
C LEU A 128 9.93 -7.10 -48.51
N THR A 129 10.59 -8.21 -48.87
CA THR A 129 10.39 -9.54 -48.25
C THR A 129 10.84 -9.58 -46.78
N LYS A 130 11.75 -8.68 -46.38
CA LYS A 130 12.28 -8.64 -45.01
C LYS A 130 11.24 -8.27 -43.94
N MET A 131 10.07 -7.78 -44.36
CA MET A 131 8.98 -7.41 -43.46
C MET A 131 7.86 -8.45 -43.41
N GLU A 132 7.87 -9.48 -44.27
CA GLU A 132 6.87 -10.57 -44.23
C GLU A 132 7.08 -11.51 -43.02
N ASP A 133 8.32 -11.68 -42.56
CA ASP A 133 8.67 -12.57 -41.45
C ASP A 133 8.49 -11.91 -40.05
N ILE A 134 8.06 -10.66 -39.97
CA ILE A 134 7.90 -9.94 -38.69
C ILE A 134 6.50 -10.23 -38.14
N GLU A 135 6.41 -11.15 -37.16
CA GLU A 135 5.19 -11.38 -36.40
C GLU A 135 4.71 -10.09 -35.73
N GLN A 136 3.52 -9.63 -36.13
CA GLN A 136 2.88 -8.47 -35.52
C GLN A 136 2.16 -8.91 -34.25
N ASN A 137 2.64 -8.46 -33.09
CA ASN A 137 1.96 -8.63 -31.82
C ASN A 137 1.31 -7.31 -31.41
N GLN A 138 0.06 -7.36 -30.97
CA GLN A 138 -0.62 -6.25 -30.33
C GLN A 138 -0.49 -6.35 -28.82
N VAL A 139 -0.27 -5.20 -28.21
CA VAL A 139 -0.26 -5.07 -26.76
C VAL A 139 -1.72 -4.89 -26.31
N VAL A 140 -2.27 -5.92 -25.66
CA VAL A 140 -3.63 -5.89 -25.11
C VAL A 140 -3.55 -5.75 -23.59
N MET A 141 -4.37 -4.88 -23.03
CA MET A 141 -4.57 -4.78 -21.60
C MET A 141 -5.66 -5.77 -21.20
N ASP A 142 -5.27 -6.85 -20.53
CA ASP A 142 -6.19 -7.84 -19.99
C ASP A 142 -6.53 -7.51 -18.54
N GLU A 143 -7.80 -7.69 -18.16
CA GLU A 143 -8.25 -7.40 -16.81
C GLU A 143 -7.96 -8.61 -15.90
N LEU A 144 -7.07 -8.44 -14.91
CA LEU A 144 -6.88 -9.47 -13.90
C LEU A 144 -8.13 -9.51 -13.02
N GLN A 145 -8.98 -10.53 -13.17
CA GLN A 145 -10.08 -10.80 -12.25
C GLN A 145 -9.53 -10.91 -10.83
N GLN A 146 -9.79 -9.90 -10.02
CA GLN A 146 -9.46 -9.91 -8.60
C GLN A 146 -10.37 -10.92 -7.91
N HIS A 147 -9.79 -11.97 -7.32
CA HIS A 147 -10.38 -12.57 -6.13
C HIS A 147 -10.33 -11.51 -5.02
N THR A 148 -11.40 -10.71 -4.94
CA THR A 148 -11.70 -9.88 -3.78
C THR A 148 -11.89 -10.79 -2.58
N TRP A 149 -10.84 -10.96 -1.77
CA TRP A 149 -11.03 -11.41 -0.40
C TRP A 149 -11.66 -10.24 0.37
N ASN A 150 -12.99 -10.16 0.31
CA ASN A 150 -13.75 -9.37 1.25
C ASN A 150 -13.53 -9.97 2.64
N SER A 151 -13.15 -9.14 3.60
CA SER A 151 -12.92 -9.54 4.99
C SER A 151 -14.22 -9.77 5.76
N ASP A 152 -15.37 -9.80 5.09
CA ASP A 152 -16.67 -10.05 5.69
C ASP A 152 -17.27 -11.26 4.98
N GLY A 153 -17.19 -12.40 5.68
CA GLY A 153 -17.71 -13.67 5.19
C GLY A 153 -19.22 -13.68 5.20
N GLU A 154 -19.84 -13.59 4.03
CA GLU A 154 -21.22 -14.01 3.80
C GLU A 154 -21.39 -14.34 2.31
N TRP A 155 -21.89 -15.55 2.02
CA TRP A 155 -22.26 -15.99 0.68
C TRP A 155 -23.76 -15.72 0.50
N GLU A 156 -24.15 -14.96 -0.52
CA GLU A 156 -25.53 -14.98 -1.02
C GLU A 156 -25.55 -15.50 -2.47
N THR A 157 -26.60 -16.28 -2.71
CA THR A 157 -26.89 -17.22 -3.80
C THR A 157 -26.88 -16.65 -5.21
#